data_AF-A0A1H5P906-F1
#
_entry.id   AF-A0A1H5P906-F1
#
_cell.length_a   1.000
_cell.length_b   1.000
_cell.length_c   1.000
_cell.angle_alpha   90.00
_cell.angle_beta   90.00
_cell.angle_gamma   90.00
#
_symmetry.space_group_name_H-M   'P 1'
#
loop_
_entity.id
_entity.type
_entity.pdbx_description
1 polymer ?
#
loop_
_entity_poly.entity_id
_entity_poly.type
_entity_poly.pdbx_seq_one_letter_code
_entity_poly.pdbx_strand_id
1 'polypeptide(L)'
;MDIKGERIKAMLPLYYFLLLEPNSERSVTEYERLKSYMDLGVERTSPTNINVSLDLSADSDFGAAEMMLSLNKAASTIPENEDKSELERFTETNRSVFGILGDMKGDNKGFWWEFYVPMFADFAEADLVEPFSYYISTSQGEEAATWLAENEEDFNRFQKWFEK
;
A
#
# COMPACT_ATOMS: atom_id res chain seq x y z
N MET A 1 19.35 -6.04 -4.44
CA MET A 1 18.81 -5.93 -5.81
C MET A 1 18.32 -4.50 -5.93
N ASP A 2 18.79 -3.75 -6.91
CA ASP A 2 18.47 -2.33 -7.09
C ASP A 2 17.04 -2.26 -7.68
N ILE A 3 16.03 -1.95 -6.85
CA ILE A 3 14.61 -1.90 -7.25
C ILE A 3 14.36 -0.50 -7.84
N LYS A 4 14.99 -0.20 -8.97
CA LYS A 4 14.81 1.09 -9.64
C LYS A 4 13.57 1.04 -10.53
N GLY A 5 12.56 1.83 -10.17
CA GLY A 5 11.35 2.07 -10.99
C GLY A 5 10.33 0.93 -11.04
N GLU A 6 10.52 -0.13 -10.24
CA GLU A 6 9.71 -1.36 -10.28
C GLU A 6 9.17 -1.76 -8.90
N ARG A 7 9.18 -0.82 -7.94
CA ARG A 7 8.73 -1.09 -6.57
C ARG A 7 7.24 -1.37 -6.54
N ILE A 8 6.43 -0.59 -7.27
CA ILE A 8 4.99 -0.84 -7.33
C ILE A 8 4.73 -2.27 -7.84
N LYS A 9 5.41 -2.70 -8.90
CA LYS A 9 5.29 -4.08 -9.41
C LYS A 9 5.72 -5.13 -8.38
N ALA A 10 6.69 -4.83 -7.52
CA ALA A 10 7.10 -5.71 -6.43
C ALA A 10 6.10 -5.73 -5.26
N MET A 11 5.34 -4.66 -5.03
CA MET A 11 4.35 -4.55 -3.96
C MET A 11 3.02 -5.25 -4.28
N LEU A 12 2.54 -5.15 -5.54
CA LEU A 12 1.28 -5.78 -5.98
C LEU A 12 1.14 -7.27 -5.61
N PRO A 13 2.14 -8.14 -5.87
CA PRO A 13 2.04 -9.55 -5.51
C PRO A 13 2.15 -9.78 -3.99
N LEU A 14 2.82 -8.90 -3.25
CA LEU A 14 2.89 -8.98 -1.78
C LEU A 14 1.53 -8.70 -1.15
N TYR A 15 0.85 -7.64 -1.59
CA TYR A 15 -0.52 -7.38 -1.18
C TYR A 15 -1.45 -8.58 -1.46
N TYR A 16 -1.34 -9.16 -2.66
CA TYR A 16 -2.14 -10.32 -3.03
C TYR A 16 -1.80 -11.55 -2.17
N PHE A 17 -0.52 -11.77 -1.86
CA PHE A 17 -0.12 -12.83 -0.93
C PHE A 17 -0.71 -12.61 0.46
N LEU A 18 -0.61 -11.40 1.01
CA LEU A 18 -1.14 -11.09 2.34
C LEU A 18 -2.67 -11.11 2.40
N LEU A 19 -3.35 -10.86 1.29
CA LEU A 19 -4.79 -11.09 1.16
C LEU A 19 -5.16 -12.57 1.35
N LEU A 20 -4.38 -13.47 0.75
CA LEU A 20 -4.62 -14.91 0.83
C LEU A 20 -4.15 -15.52 2.15
N GLU A 21 -3.06 -15.01 2.70
CA GLU A 21 -2.44 -15.48 3.95
C GLU A 21 -2.17 -14.30 4.88
N PRO A 22 -3.21 -13.72 5.54
CA PRO A 22 -3.04 -12.54 6.38
C PRO A 22 -2.40 -12.84 7.74
N ASN A 23 -2.49 -14.09 8.20
CA ASN A 23 -2.12 -14.51 9.56
C ASN A 23 -1.38 -15.86 9.56
N SER A 24 -0.20 -15.88 8.92
CA SER A 24 0.74 -17.00 8.93
C SER A 24 2.14 -16.54 9.33
N GLU A 25 3.05 -17.45 9.72
CA GLU A 25 4.45 -17.06 9.99
C GLU A 25 5.10 -16.35 8.79
N ARG A 26 4.74 -16.74 7.56
CA ARG A 26 5.24 -16.11 6.33
C ARG A 26 4.65 -14.71 6.12
N SER A 27 3.40 -14.49 6.52
CA SER A 27 2.76 -13.18 6.41
C SER A 27 3.49 -12.10 7.19
N VAL A 28 4.08 -12.43 8.35
CA VAL A 28 4.93 -11.50 9.11
C VAL A 28 6.10 -11.02 8.26
N THR A 29 6.79 -11.95 7.58
CA THR A 29 7.96 -11.62 6.76
C THR A 29 7.61 -10.83 5.50
N GLU A 30 6.52 -11.21 4.82
CA GLU A 30 6.11 -10.55 3.59
C GLU A 30 5.46 -9.19 3.84
N TYR A 31 4.80 -8.99 4.98
CA TYR A 31 4.32 -7.67 5.42
C TYR A 31 5.50 -6.71 5.66
N GLU A 32 6.53 -7.17 6.39
CA GLU A 32 7.75 -6.37 6.59
C GLU A 32 8.45 -6.05 5.28
N ARG A 33 8.46 -6.99 4.33
CA ARG A 33 8.98 -6.73 2.97
C ARG A 33 8.16 -5.66 2.25
N LEU A 34 6.83 -5.73 2.31
CA LEU A 34 5.94 -4.73 1.73
C LEU A 34 6.22 -3.34 2.31
N LYS A 35 6.33 -3.24 3.64
CA LYS A 35 6.69 -2.00 4.35
C LYS A 35 8.06 -1.48 3.94
N SER A 36 9.04 -2.36 3.83
CA SER A 36 10.40 -1.98 3.38
C SER A 36 10.39 -1.32 2.00
N TYR A 37 9.51 -1.77 1.10
CA TYR A 37 9.34 -1.17 -0.21
C TYR A 37 8.69 0.21 -0.13
N MET A 38 7.63 0.38 0.65
CA MET A 38 7.01 1.68 0.88
C MET A 38 7.99 2.74 1.38
N ASP A 39 8.97 2.30 2.17
CA ASP A 39 9.97 3.17 2.80
C ASP A 39 11.15 3.54 1.87
N LEU A 40 11.28 2.89 0.70
CA LEU A 40 12.34 3.21 -0.26
C LEU A 40 12.21 4.64 -0.82
N GLY A 41 13.35 5.26 -1.11
CA GLY A 41 13.42 6.53 -1.83
C GLY A 41 13.21 7.78 -0.97
N VAL A 42 12.97 7.65 0.33
CA VAL A 42 12.86 8.78 1.27
C VAL A 42 13.83 8.59 2.42
N GLU A 43 14.75 9.55 2.55
CA GLU A 43 15.70 9.59 3.66
C GLU A 43 15.55 10.91 4.41
N ARG A 44 15.26 10.83 5.72
CA ARG A 44 15.30 12.00 6.59
C ARG A 44 16.76 12.31 6.93
N THR A 45 17.27 13.42 6.42
CA THR A 45 18.68 13.83 6.62
C THR A 45 18.84 14.80 7.78
N SER A 46 17.75 15.46 8.20
CA SER A 46 17.70 16.27 9.42
C SER A 46 16.24 16.42 9.92
N PRO A 47 16.00 17.04 11.10
CA PRO A 47 14.64 17.32 11.57
C PRO A 47 13.79 18.11 10.58
N THR A 48 14.40 18.95 9.74
CA THR A 48 13.73 19.84 8.78
C THR A 48 13.94 19.45 7.31
N ASN A 49 14.87 18.54 7.02
CA ASN A 49 15.26 18.21 5.65
C ASN A 49 14.97 16.74 5.34
N ILE A 50 14.19 16.53 4.29
CA ILE A 50 13.85 15.22 3.73
C ILE A 50 14.45 15.17 2.33
N ASN A 51 15.25 14.13 2.06
CA ASN A 51 15.73 13.84 0.72
C ASN A 51 14.79 12.83 0.07
N VAL A 52 14.29 13.15 -1.13
CA VAL A 52 13.44 12.26 -1.91
C VAL A 52 14.17 11.91 -3.20
N SER A 53 14.57 10.64 -3.31
CA SER A 53 15.21 10.10 -4.49
C SER A 53 14.16 9.56 -5.45
N LEU A 54 13.84 10.34 -6.48
CA LEU A 54 12.96 9.93 -7.56
C LEU A 54 13.79 9.56 -8.79
N ASP A 55 13.72 8.31 -9.21
CA ASP A 55 14.22 7.92 -10.52
C ASP A 55 13.11 8.11 -11.56
N LEU A 56 13.05 9.32 -12.13
CA LEU A 56 12.12 9.66 -13.22
C LEU A 56 12.67 9.23 -14.59
N SER A 57 13.83 8.58 -14.65
CA SER A 57 14.45 8.13 -15.90
C SER A 57 13.92 6.78 -16.38
N ALA A 58 13.20 6.06 -15.52
CA ALA A 58 12.44 4.90 -15.92
C ALA A 58 11.15 5.36 -16.62
N ASP A 59 11.04 5.06 -17.91
CA ASP A 59 9.78 5.03 -18.67
C ASP A 59 8.91 3.89 -18.10
N SER A 60 8.57 4.00 -16.82
CA SER A 60 7.80 3.02 -16.07
C SER A 60 6.35 3.43 -16.17
N ASP A 61 5.52 2.53 -16.67
CA ASP A 61 4.07 2.70 -16.70
C ASP A 61 3.49 3.02 -15.31
N PHE A 62 4.25 2.80 -14.22
CA PHE A 62 3.88 3.08 -12.83
C PHE A 62 4.50 4.36 -12.24
N GLY A 63 5.13 5.22 -13.05
CA GLY A 63 5.88 6.39 -12.56
C GLY A 63 5.09 7.34 -11.65
N ALA A 64 3.81 7.60 -11.95
CA ALA A 64 2.97 8.44 -11.09
C ALA A 64 2.65 7.78 -9.74
N ALA A 65 2.44 6.45 -9.71
CA ALA A 65 2.27 5.70 -8.47
C ALA A 65 3.56 5.67 -7.63
N GLU A 66 4.72 5.54 -8.26
CA GLU A 66 6.02 5.63 -7.60
C GLU A 66 6.25 7.02 -6.96
N MET A 67 5.92 8.08 -7.69
CA MET A 67 6.00 9.45 -7.17
C MET A 67 5.05 9.66 -5.99
N MET A 68 3.79 9.22 -6.11
CA MET A 68 2.79 9.33 -5.05
C MET A 68 3.26 8.64 -3.77
N LEU A 69 3.80 7.42 -3.88
CA LEU A 69 4.30 6.66 -2.74
C LEU A 69 5.46 7.39 -2.04
N SER A 70 6.41 7.93 -2.79
CA SER A 70 7.54 8.70 -2.23
C SER A 70 7.09 10.00 -1.58
N LEU A 71 6.09 10.71 -2.14
CA LEU A 71 5.53 11.92 -1.53
C LEU A 71 4.78 11.61 -0.22
N ASN A 72 4.01 10.53 -0.18
CA ASN A 72 3.31 10.09 1.03
C ASN A 72 4.30 9.72 2.14
N LYS A 73 5.36 8.99 1.81
CA LYS A 73 6.41 8.67 2.81
C LYS A 73 7.14 9.93 3.30
N ALA A 74 7.40 10.90 2.44
CA ALA A 74 7.96 12.18 2.88
C ALA A 74 6.99 12.90 3.83
N ALA A 75 5.71 13.00 3.46
CA ALA A 75 4.67 13.63 4.27
C ALA A 75 4.51 12.94 5.65
N SER A 76 4.66 11.62 5.72
CA SER A 76 4.53 10.88 6.98
C SER A 76 5.64 11.17 7.98
N THR A 77 6.74 11.81 7.57
CA THR A 77 7.88 12.18 8.44
C THR A 77 7.80 13.60 9.00
N ILE A 78 6.77 14.37 8.62
CA ILE A 78 6.55 15.75 9.04
C ILE A 78 5.78 15.75 10.38
N PRO A 79 6.12 16.63 11.35
CA PRO A 79 5.51 16.63 12.69
C PRO A 79 3.98 16.67 12.74
N GLU A 80 3.30 17.34 11.80
CA GLU A 80 1.84 17.44 11.78
C GLU A 80 1.14 16.09 11.56
N ASN A 81 1.87 15.07 11.11
CA ASN A 81 1.33 13.72 10.99
C ASN A 81 1.66 12.84 12.21
N GLU A 82 2.41 13.29 13.23
CA GLU A 82 2.85 12.47 14.37
C GLU A 82 1.69 11.79 15.14
N ASP A 83 0.51 12.38 15.14
CA ASP A 83 -0.66 11.86 15.87
C ASP A 83 -1.28 10.58 15.26
N LYS A 84 -0.95 10.25 13.99
CA LYS A 84 -1.47 9.04 13.32
C LYS A 84 -0.71 7.79 13.72
N SER A 85 -1.43 6.71 14.00
CA SER A 85 -0.84 5.37 14.11
C SER A 85 -0.13 4.94 12.83
N GLU A 86 0.71 3.91 12.95
CA GLU A 86 1.41 3.36 11.79
C GLU A 86 0.42 2.71 10.79
N LEU A 87 -0.65 2.08 11.28
CA LEU A 87 -1.68 1.46 10.44
C LEU A 87 -2.55 2.49 9.72
N GLU A 88 -2.87 3.62 10.33
CA GLU A 88 -3.57 4.72 9.65
C GLU A 88 -2.73 5.26 8.50
N ARG A 89 -1.43 5.52 8.71
CA ARG A 89 -0.52 5.99 7.64
C ARG A 89 -0.37 4.96 6.53
N PHE A 90 -0.28 3.69 6.88
CA PHE A 90 -0.23 2.58 5.93
C PHE A 90 -1.50 2.56 5.07
N THR A 91 -2.67 2.68 5.70
CA THR A 91 -3.96 2.72 5.02
C THR A 91 -4.10 3.93 4.10
N GLU A 92 -3.70 5.13 4.53
CA GLU A 92 -3.71 6.34 3.70
C GLU A 92 -2.78 6.22 2.49
N THR A 93 -1.61 5.61 2.69
CA THR A 93 -0.66 5.32 1.62
C THR A 93 -1.28 4.36 0.61
N ASN A 94 -1.90 3.27 1.07
CA ASN A 94 -2.58 2.31 0.21
C ASN A 94 -3.71 2.96 -0.57
N ARG A 95 -4.53 3.79 0.09
CA ARG A 95 -5.65 4.50 -0.53
C ARG A 95 -5.17 5.39 -1.69
N SER A 96 -4.09 6.13 -1.45
CA SER A 96 -3.48 6.99 -2.47
C SER A 96 -2.90 6.19 -3.64
N VAL A 97 -2.15 5.12 -3.35
CA VAL A 97 -1.51 4.29 -4.38
C VAL A 97 -2.57 3.54 -5.20
N PHE A 98 -3.59 2.97 -4.57
CA PHE A 98 -4.64 2.22 -5.27
C PHE A 98 -5.51 3.13 -6.11
N GLY A 99 -5.83 4.33 -5.62
CA GLY A 99 -6.55 5.35 -6.39
C GLY A 99 -5.80 5.73 -7.67
N ILE A 100 -4.52 6.10 -7.56
CA ILE A 100 -3.74 6.49 -8.75
C ILE A 100 -3.54 5.33 -9.72
N LEU A 101 -3.42 4.09 -9.24
CA LEU A 101 -3.38 2.91 -10.09
C LEU A 101 -4.68 2.73 -10.88
N GLY A 102 -5.83 2.97 -10.25
CA GLY A 102 -7.12 2.99 -10.93
C GLY A 102 -7.20 4.06 -12.01
N ASP A 103 -6.82 5.30 -11.69
CA ASP A 103 -6.81 6.42 -12.64
C ASP A 103 -5.90 6.14 -13.86
N MET A 104 -4.77 5.48 -13.63
CA MET A 104 -3.80 5.15 -14.69
C MET A 104 -4.21 3.94 -15.52
N LYS A 105 -5.21 3.14 -15.10
CA LYS A 105 -5.52 1.84 -15.74
C LYS A 105 -5.93 1.97 -17.21
N GLY A 106 -6.54 3.08 -17.62
CA GLY A 106 -7.17 3.27 -18.94
C GLY A 106 -6.36 2.75 -20.13
N ASP A 107 -5.29 3.45 -20.48
CA ASP A 107 -4.46 3.12 -21.65
C ASP A 107 -3.38 2.05 -21.35
N ASN A 108 -3.10 1.80 -20.06
CA ASN A 108 -2.08 0.85 -19.66
C ASN A 108 -2.54 -0.62 -19.76
N LYS A 109 -1.68 -1.47 -20.35
CA LYS A 109 -1.95 -2.88 -20.67
C LYS A 109 -0.86 -3.82 -20.18
N GLY A 110 -1.13 -5.12 -20.23
CA GLY A 110 -0.20 -6.17 -19.83
C GLY A 110 -0.48 -6.71 -18.43
N PHE A 111 0.30 -7.73 -18.05
CA PHE A 111 -0.01 -8.60 -16.90
C PHE A 111 -0.34 -7.84 -15.61
N TRP A 112 0.48 -6.87 -15.21
CA TRP A 112 0.26 -6.11 -13.97
C TRP A 112 -1.05 -5.31 -14.00
N TRP A 113 -1.30 -4.64 -15.13
CA TRP A 113 -2.47 -3.82 -15.36
C TRP A 113 -3.74 -4.63 -15.56
N GLU A 114 -3.65 -5.87 -16.01
CA GLU A 114 -4.80 -6.73 -16.30
C GLU A 114 -5.14 -7.69 -15.17
N PHE A 115 -4.14 -8.06 -14.36
CA PHE A 115 -4.32 -9.02 -13.26
C PHE A 115 -4.43 -8.32 -11.89
N TYR A 116 -3.46 -7.49 -11.53
CA TYR A 116 -3.38 -6.91 -10.18
C TYR A 116 -4.15 -5.60 -10.04
N VAL A 117 -3.91 -4.65 -10.96
CA VAL A 117 -4.46 -3.29 -10.84
C VAL A 117 -5.99 -3.26 -10.74
N PRO A 118 -6.78 -4.06 -11.48
CA PRO A 118 -8.23 -4.00 -11.39
C PRO A 118 -8.77 -4.26 -9.98
N MET A 119 -8.17 -5.19 -9.24
CA MET A 119 -8.54 -5.49 -7.86
C MET A 119 -8.30 -4.29 -6.94
N PHE A 120 -7.12 -3.69 -7.00
CA PHE A 120 -6.78 -2.55 -6.14
C PHE A 120 -7.57 -1.30 -6.50
N ALA A 121 -7.83 -1.06 -7.78
CA ALA A 121 -8.72 0.00 -8.23
C ALA A 121 -10.14 -0.19 -7.67
N ASP A 122 -10.67 -1.41 -7.73
CA ASP A 122 -11.98 -1.73 -7.15
C ASP A 122 -12.02 -1.55 -5.62
N PHE A 123 -10.93 -1.87 -4.92
CA PHE A 123 -10.82 -1.53 -3.48
C PHE A 123 -10.90 -0.04 -3.20
N ALA A 124 -10.26 0.79 -4.03
CA ALA A 124 -10.32 2.25 -3.90
C ALA A 124 -11.72 2.79 -4.21
N GLU A 125 -12.36 2.31 -5.28
CA GLU A 125 -13.69 2.73 -5.72
C GLU A 125 -14.80 2.29 -4.75
N ALA A 126 -14.70 1.08 -4.22
CA ALA A 126 -15.69 0.50 -3.31
C ALA A 126 -15.46 0.88 -1.84
N ASP A 127 -14.49 1.74 -1.54
CA ASP A 127 -14.09 2.15 -0.20
C ASP A 127 -13.80 0.94 0.72
N LEU A 128 -12.97 0.02 0.21
CA LEU A 128 -12.54 -1.21 0.89
C LEU A 128 -11.05 -1.20 1.27
N VAL A 129 -10.31 -0.13 0.95
CA VAL A 129 -8.87 -0.06 1.20
C VAL A 129 -8.54 -0.14 2.68
N GLU A 130 -9.35 0.46 3.53
CA GLU A 130 -9.16 0.46 4.98
C GLU A 130 -9.37 -0.92 5.60
N PRO A 131 -10.54 -1.58 5.46
CA PRO A 131 -10.70 -2.93 5.98
C PRO A 131 -9.71 -3.92 5.35
N PHE A 132 -9.32 -3.74 4.08
CA PHE A 132 -8.24 -4.51 3.46
C PHE A 132 -6.90 -4.29 4.16
N SER A 133 -6.51 -3.04 4.40
CA SER A 133 -5.22 -2.68 5.02
C SER A 133 -5.10 -3.27 6.41
N TYR A 134 -6.16 -3.15 7.23
CA TYR A 134 -6.19 -3.76 8.56
C TYR A 134 -6.18 -5.30 8.48
N TYR A 135 -6.90 -5.90 7.54
CA TYR A 135 -6.92 -7.35 7.36
C TYR A 135 -5.53 -7.94 7.05
N ILE A 136 -4.78 -7.33 6.13
CA ILE A 136 -3.42 -7.79 5.78
C ILE A 136 -2.38 -7.52 6.87
N SER A 137 -2.69 -6.64 7.83
CA SER A 137 -1.84 -6.31 8.98
C SER A 137 -2.09 -7.21 10.20
N THR A 138 -3.03 -8.15 10.15
CA THR A 138 -3.40 -8.98 11.33
C THR A 138 -2.25 -9.79 11.92
N SER A 139 -1.26 -10.17 11.11
CA SER A 139 -0.05 -10.85 11.60
C SER A 139 0.90 -9.97 12.43
N GLN A 140 0.70 -8.65 12.44
CA GLN A 140 1.61 -7.68 13.07
C GLN A 140 1.28 -7.40 14.54
N GLY A 141 0.11 -7.84 15.02
CA GLY A 141 -0.29 -7.65 16.41
C GLY A 141 -1.79 -7.44 16.58
N GLU A 142 -2.16 -7.09 17.81
CA GLU A 142 -3.57 -7.01 18.23
C GLU A 142 -4.30 -5.77 17.71
N GLU A 143 -3.60 -4.69 17.35
CA GLU A 143 -4.21 -3.44 16.87
C GLU A 143 -5.10 -3.70 15.65
N ALA A 144 -4.59 -4.45 14.68
CA ALA A 144 -5.34 -4.78 13.48
C ALA A 144 -6.55 -5.67 13.75
N ALA A 145 -6.39 -6.69 14.58
CA ALA A 145 -7.50 -7.56 14.98
C ALA A 145 -8.58 -6.81 15.77
N THR A 146 -8.16 -5.87 16.63
CA THR A 146 -9.07 -5.02 17.42
C THR A 146 -9.87 -4.11 16.50
N TRP A 147 -9.22 -3.42 15.57
CA TRP A 147 -9.90 -2.56 14.62
C TRP A 147 -10.94 -3.32 13.79
N LEU A 148 -10.61 -4.51 13.29
CA LEU A 148 -11.55 -5.33 12.51
C LEU A 148 -12.76 -5.79 13.33
N ALA A 149 -12.57 -6.07 14.62
CA ALA A 149 -13.65 -6.43 15.54
C ALA A 149 -14.53 -5.22 15.93
N GLU A 150 -13.96 -4.02 15.98
CA GLU A 150 -14.71 -2.79 16.27
C GLU A 150 -15.44 -2.23 15.03
N ASN A 151 -14.96 -2.56 13.82
CA ASN A 151 -15.48 -2.09 12.54
C ASN A 151 -16.07 -3.24 11.71
N GLU A 152 -16.91 -4.06 12.35
CA GLU A 152 -17.50 -5.27 11.72
C GLU A 152 -18.25 -4.95 10.42
N GLU A 153 -18.92 -3.80 10.31
CA GLU A 153 -19.65 -3.43 9.09
C GLU A 153 -18.72 -3.30 7.88
N ASP A 154 -17.61 -2.59 8.03
CA ASP A 154 -16.61 -2.41 6.98
C ASP A 154 -15.87 -3.71 6.68
N PHE A 155 -15.54 -4.48 7.72
CA PHE A 155 -14.93 -5.78 7.50
C PHE A 155 -15.87 -6.75 6.78
N ASN A 156 -17.16 -6.78 7.12
CA ASN A 156 -18.17 -7.58 6.43
C ASN A 156 -18.34 -7.15 4.96
N ARG A 157 -18.26 -5.85 4.65
CA ARG A 157 -18.27 -5.35 3.26
C ARG A 157 -17.08 -5.89 2.48
N PHE A 158 -15.90 -5.87 3.08
CA PHE A 158 -14.67 -6.42 2.50
C PHE A 158 -14.76 -7.94 2.31
N GLN A 159 -15.23 -8.70 3.30
CA GLN A 159 -15.40 -10.15 3.18
C GLN A 159 -16.37 -10.53 2.04
N LYS A 160 -17.51 -9.83 1.94
CA LYS A 160 -18.47 -10.04 0.85
C LYS A 160 -17.90 -9.70 -0.52
N TRP A 161 -16.92 -8.79 -0.59
CA TRP A 161 -16.20 -8.54 -1.83
C TRP A 161 -15.29 -9.74 -2.16
N PHE A 162 -14.55 -10.24 -1.17
CA PHE A 162 -13.57 -11.31 -1.35
C PHE A 162 -14.21 -12.67 -1.73
N GLU A 163 -15.46 -12.90 -1.34
CA GLU A 163 -16.22 -14.11 -1.68
C GLU A 163 -16.82 -14.12 -3.10
N LYS A 164 -16.77 -13.00 -3.84
CA LYS A 164 -17.30 -12.90 -5.21
C LYS A 164 -16.37 -13.53 -6.24
#